data_AF-A0A3D4AXS4-F1
#
_entry.id   AF-A0A3D4AXS4-F1
#
_cell.length_a   1.000
_cell.length_b   1.000
_cell.length_c   1.000
_cell.angle_alpha   90.00
_cell.angle_beta   90.00
_cell.angle_gamma   90.00
#
_symmetry.space_group_name_H-M   'P 1'
#
loop_
_entity.id
_entity.type
_entity.pdbx_description
1 polymer ?
#
loop_
_entity_poly.entity_id
_entity_poly.type
_entity_poly.pdbx_seq_one_letter_code
_entity_poly.pdbx_strand_id
1 'polypeptide(L)'
;MHYNRNDYDFARGTFRVRGDSIDILPADQEKGIRIEMFGDEVDRITEFNPLTGEVLEERDRIAVYPARHFVTTAPRLSLAIEKIQIELDERL
;
A
#
# COMPACT_ATOMS: atom_id res chain seq x y z
N MET A 1 -5.72 -3.78 0.25
CA MET A 1 -4.92 -3.60 -0.96
C MET A 1 -5.30 -2.27 -1.63
N HIS A 2 -5.07 -1.15 -0.93
CA HIS A 2 -5.51 0.21 -1.34
C HIS A 2 -4.30 1.13 -1.54
N TYR A 3 -3.23 0.60 -2.16
CA TYR A 3 -2.09 1.42 -2.50
C TYR A 3 -2.37 2.12 -3.84
N ASN A 4 -2.19 3.44 -3.88
CA ASN A 4 -2.28 4.18 -5.14
C ASN A 4 -0.92 4.18 -5.82
N ARG A 5 -0.89 3.90 -7.13
CA ARG A 5 0.32 4.10 -7.92
C ARG A 5 0.56 5.60 -8.07
N ASN A 6 1.70 6.09 -7.59
CA ASN A 6 2.06 7.49 -7.74
C ASN A 6 3.57 7.61 -7.98
N ASP A 7 3.94 7.78 -9.26
CA ASP A 7 5.34 7.79 -9.69
C ASP A 7 6.05 9.14 -9.39
N TYR A 8 5.27 10.19 -9.07
CA TYR A 8 5.74 11.55 -8.81
C TYR A 8 5.79 11.92 -7.33
N ASP A 9 4.73 11.59 -6.57
CA ASP A 9 4.61 11.91 -5.15
C ASP A 9 4.53 10.64 -4.29
N PHE A 10 5.63 10.35 -3.60
CA PHE A 10 5.80 9.12 -2.83
C PHE A 10 5.36 9.33 -1.38
N ALA A 11 4.05 9.23 -1.17
CA ALA A 11 3.40 9.40 0.13
C ALA A 11 3.04 8.06 0.76
N ARG A 12 2.73 8.05 2.07
CA ARG A 12 2.29 6.85 2.78
C ARG A 12 1.05 6.24 2.12
N GLY A 13 1.04 4.92 1.97
CA GLY A 13 -0.03 4.21 1.26
C GLY A 13 0.04 4.32 -0.26
N THR A 14 1.21 4.67 -0.81
CA THR A 14 1.46 4.64 -2.26
C THR A 14 2.55 3.64 -2.61
N PHE A 15 2.58 3.27 -3.90
CA PHE A 15 3.72 2.57 -4.49
C PHE A 15 4.09 3.25 -5.80
N ARG A 16 5.35 3.08 -6.22
CA ARG A 16 5.84 3.55 -7.52
C ARG A 16 6.67 2.47 -8.18
N VAL A 17 6.73 2.51 -9.50
CA VAL A 17 7.51 1.56 -10.30
C VAL A 17 8.51 2.32 -11.15
N ARG A 18 9.79 1.95 -11.07
CA ARG A 18 10.88 2.55 -11.84
C ARG A 18 11.74 1.45 -12.45
N GLY A 19 11.52 1.18 -13.75
CA GLY A 19 12.15 0.04 -14.42
C GLY A 19 11.78 -1.25 -13.70
N ASP A 20 12.80 -1.97 -13.24
CA ASP A 20 12.63 -3.26 -12.56
C ASP A 20 12.52 -3.12 -11.04
N SER A 21 12.42 -1.89 -10.51
CA SER A 21 12.28 -1.63 -9.08
C SER A 21 10.87 -1.16 -8.72
N ILE A 22 10.31 -1.74 -7.66
CA ILE A 22 9.02 -1.39 -7.06
C ILE A 22 9.27 -0.85 -5.66
N ASP A 23 8.99 0.43 -5.45
CA ASP A 23 9.05 1.05 -4.12
C ASP A 23 7.63 1.13 -3.54
N ILE A 24 7.47 0.68 -2.30
CA ILE A 24 6.22 0.68 -1.55
C ILE A 24 6.45 1.49 -0.27
N LEU A 25 5.58 2.44 0.04
CA LEU A 25 5.60 3.12 1.33
C LEU A 25 4.38 2.70 2.15
N PRO A 26 4.54 1.78 3.12
CA PRO A 26 3.44 1.34 3.96
C PRO A 26 2.76 2.49 4.70
N ALA A 27 1.47 2.35 5.00
CA ALA A 27 0.73 3.39 5.72
C ALA A 27 1.10 3.48 7.20
N ASP A 28 1.58 2.38 7.76
CA ASP A 28 1.87 2.15 9.18
C ASP A 28 3.37 2.20 9.51
N GLN A 29 4.26 2.23 8.52
CA GLN A 29 5.71 2.23 8.71
C GLN A 29 6.35 3.51 8.20
N GLU A 30 7.42 3.96 8.86
CA GLU A 30 8.23 5.10 8.42
C GLU A 30 9.26 4.73 7.35
N LYS A 31 9.61 3.44 7.24
CA LYS A 31 10.54 2.93 6.25
C LYS A 31 9.80 2.56 4.96
N GLY A 32 10.42 2.84 3.82
CA GLY A 32 10.00 2.33 2.52
C GLY A 32 10.51 0.91 2.30
N ILE A 33 9.81 0.16 1.47
CA ILE A 33 10.19 -1.17 1.02
C ILE A 33 10.51 -1.07 -0.46
N ARG A 34 11.69 -1.50 -0.88
CA ARG A 34 12.08 -1.62 -2.28
C ARG A 34 12.20 -3.08 -2.66
N ILE A 35 11.52 -3.47 -3.73
CA ILE A 35 11.60 -4.79 -4.34
C ILE A 35 12.26 -4.61 -5.70
N GLU A 36 13.42 -5.21 -5.89
CA GLU A 36 14.14 -5.24 -7.17
C GLU A 36 13.82 -6.56 -7.87
N MET A 37 13.42 -6.46 -9.13
CA MET A 37 13.01 -7.58 -9.96
C MET A 37 14.12 -7.90 -10.98
N PHE A 38 14.24 -9.16 -11.35
CA PHE A 38 15.00 -9.61 -12.51
C PHE A 38 14.06 -10.42 -13.41
N GLY A 39 13.46 -9.74 -14.39
CA GLY A 39 12.39 -10.33 -15.20
C GLY A 39 11.13 -10.56 -14.35
N ASP A 40 10.78 -11.82 -14.12
CA ASP A 40 9.65 -12.27 -13.33
C ASP A 40 10.01 -12.77 -11.91
N GLU A 41 11.30 -12.71 -11.54
CA GLU A 41 11.78 -13.09 -10.22
C GLU A 41 12.13 -11.88 -9.34
N VAL A 42 11.96 -12.03 -8.03
CA VAL A 42 12.45 -11.04 -7.05
C VAL A 42 13.94 -11.29 -6.85
N ASP A 43 14.77 -10.32 -7.22
CA ASP A 43 16.22 -10.33 -7.00
C ASP A 43 16.55 -9.90 -5.56
N ARG A 44 15.90 -8.82 -5.08
CA ARG A 44 16.23 -8.23 -3.78
C ARG A 44 15.06 -7.53 -3.11
N ILE A 45 15.02 -7.57 -1.78
CA ILE A 45 14.10 -6.78 -0.98
C ILE A 45 14.90 -5.98 0.04
N THR A 46 14.71 -4.66 0.06
CA THR A 46 15.40 -3.76 0.99
C THR A 46 14.43 -2.82 1.70
N GLU A 47 14.68 -2.55 2.97
CA GLU A 47 14.12 -1.41 3.67
C GLU A 47 14.99 -0.19 3.41
N PHE A 48 14.37 0.94 3.09
CA PHE A 48 15.08 2.19 2.84
C PHE A 48 14.38 3.37 3.51
N ASN A 49 15.12 4.45 3.75
CA ASN A 49 14.56 5.70 4.23
C ASN A 49 13.87 6.43 3.06
N PRO A 50 12.55 6.68 3.08
CA PRO A 50 11.82 7.26 1.95
C PRO A 50 12.18 8.73 1.66
N LEU A 51 12.77 9.44 2.64
CA LEU A 51 13.20 10.83 2.48
C LEU A 51 14.62 10.93 1.92
N THR A 52 15.56 10.13 2.43
CA THR A 52 16.98 10.21 2.02
C THR A 52 17.35 9.22 0.91
N GLY A 53 16.58 8.16 0.72
CA GLY A 53 16.88 7.07 -0.20
C GLY A 53 17.92 6.06 0.32
N GLU A 54 18.41 6.25 1.54
CA GLU A 54 19.42 5.36 2.16
C GLU A 54 18.84 3.97 2.41
N VAL A 55 19.58 2.94 1.97
CA VAL A 55 19.24 1.53 2.26
C VAL A 55 19.60 1.25 3.71
N LEU A 56 18.62 0.78 4.48
CA LEU A 56 18.76 0.51 5.90
C LEU A 56 19.08 -0.96 6.16
N GLU A 57 18.38 -1.88 5.49
CA GLU A 57 18.50 -3.31 5.73
C GLU A 57 18.01 -4.12 4.53
N GLU A 58 18.63 -5.26 4.26
CA GLU A 58 18.18 -6.25 3.27
C GLU A 58 17.34 -7.33 3.96
N ARG A 59 16.29 -7.82 3.28
CA ARG A 59 15.33 -8.77 3.84
C ARG A 59 15.12 -9.94 2.89
N ASP A 60 15.08 -11.15 3.43
CA ASP A 60 14.72 -12.34 2.62
C ASP A 60 13.21 -12.40 2.33
N ARG A 61 12.38 -11.85 3.23
CA ARG A 61 10.91 -11.85 3.13
C ARG A 61 10.33 -10.61 3.79
N ILE A 62 9.27 -10.06 3.21
CA ILE A 62 8.51 -8.96 3.81
C ILE A 62 7.00 -9.15 3.62
N ALA A 63 6.23 -8.75 4.64
CA ALA A 63 4.78 -8.78 4.59
C ALA A 63 4.24 -7.36 4.35
N VAL A 64 3.54 -7.16 3.22
CA VAL A 64 2.92 -5.87 2.89
C VAL A 64 1.45 -5.90 3.30
N TYR A 65 1.14 -5.22 4.40
CA TYR A 65 -0.23 -5.11 4.90
C TYR A 65 -1.01 -4.00 4.17
N PRO A 66 -2.35 -4.08 4.14
CA PRO A 66 -3.18 -3.04 3.51
C PRO A 66 -2.96 -1.65 4.12
N ALA A 67 -2.85 -0.63 3.26
CA ALA A 67 -2.64 0.77 3.63
C ALA A 67 -3.74 1.45 4.50
N ARG A 68 -4.80 0.75 4.91
CA ARG A 68 -5.86 1.26 5.79
C ARG A 68 -6.24 0.19 6.79
N HIS A 69 -6.35 0.55 8.07
CA HIS A 69 -6.78 -0.34 9.16
C HIS A 69 -8.21 -0.89 8.96
N PHE A 70 -9.04 -0.17 8.20
CA PHE A 70 -10.38 -0.62 7.81
C PHE A 70 -10.40 -1.06 6.36
N VAL A 71 -10.16 -2.34 6.14
CA VAL A 71 -10.34 -2.98 4.83
C VAL A 71 -11.69 -3.66 4.83
N THR A 72 -12.63 -3.09 4.09
CA THR A 72 -13.92 -3.73 3.80
C THR A 72 -13.94 -4.11 2.33
N THR A 73 -14.42 -5.31 2.01
CA THR A 73 -14.56 -5.77 0.62
C THR A 73 -15.63 -4.94 -0.09
N ALA A 74 -15.49 -4.72 -1.41
CA ALA A 74 -16.47 -3.94 -2.19
C ALA A 74 -17.95 -4.39 -2.00
N PRO A 75 -18.25 -5.69 -1.85
CA PRO A 75 -19.61 -6.15 -1.54
C PRO A 75 -20.12 -5.67 -0.17
N ARG A 76 -19.27 -5.70 0.86
CA ARG A 76 -19.65 -5.24 2.21
C ARG A 76 -19.84 -3.73 2.29
N LEU A 77 -19.06 -2.96 1.52
CA LEU A 77 -19.21 -1.51 1.46
C LEU A 77 -20.57 -1.13 0.84
N SER A 78 -20.96 -1.81 -0.24
CA SER A 78 -22.25 -1.58 -0.92
C SER A 78 -23.43 -1.87 0.01
N LEU A 79 -23.40 -3.00 0.71
CA LEU A 79 -24.41 -3.36 1.72
C LEU A 79 -24.47 -2.38 2.89
N ALA A 80 -23.32 -1.83 3.30
CA ALA A 80 -23.27 -0.84 4.37
C ALA A 80 -23.89 0.50 3.93
N ILE A 81 -23.61 0.94 2.70
CA ILE A 81 -24.22 2.16 2.13
C ILE A 81 -25.74 2.01 2.03
N GLU A 82 -26.22 0.87 1.53
CA GLU A 82 -27.66 0.57 1.44
C GLU A 82 -28.34 0.59 2.81
N LYS A 83 -27.73 -0.03 3.83
CA LYS A 83 -28.25 -0.01 5.21
C LYS A 83 -28.28 1.38 5.82
N ILE A 84 -27.25 2.19 5.58
CA ILE A 84 -27.18 3.58 6.07
C ILE A 84 -28.28 4.42 5.42
N GLN A 85 -28.58 4.21 4.14
CA GLN A 85 -29.69 4.88 3.44
C GLN A 85 -31.06 4.47 3.99
N ILE A 86 -31.27 3.16 4.21
CA ILE A 86 -32.51 2.65 4.81
C ILE A 86 -32.71 3.23 6.22
N GLU A 87 -31.67 3.23 7.06
CA GLU A 87 -31.75 3.80 8.41
C GLU A 87 -31.99 5.32 8.40
N LEU A 88 -31.44 6.04 7.41
CA LEU A 88 -31.68 7.47 7.24
C LEU A 88 -33.14 7.76 6.88
N ASP A 89 -33.72 6.98 5.97
CA ASP A 89 -35.12 7.10 5.55
C ASP A 89 -36.10 6.72 6.68
N GLU A 90 -35.74 5.79 7.56
CA GLU A 90 -36.55 5.42 8.74
C GLU A 90 -36.55 6.49 9.86
N ARG A 91 -35.58 7.42 9.83
CA ARG A 91 -35.41 8.46 10.85
C ARG A 91 -35.90 9.85 10.41
N LEU A 92 -36.36 10.00 9.16
CA LEU A 92 -36.98 11.21 8.59
C LEU A 92 -38.50 11.05 8.49
#